data_AF-A0A4U5MC32-F1
#
_entry.id   AF-A0A4U5MC32-F1
#
_cell.length_a   1.000
_cell.length_b   1.000
_cell.length_c   1.000
_cell.angle_alpha   90.00
_cell.angle_beta   90.00
_cell.angle_gamma   90.00
#
_symmetry.space_group_name_H-M   'P 1'
#
loop_
_entity.id
_entity.type
_entity.pdbx_description
1 polymer ?
#
loop_
_entity_poly.entity_id
_entity_poly.type
_entity_poly.pdbx_seq_one_letter_code
_entity_poly.pdbx_strand_id
1 'polypeptide(L)'
;MKSLFLFAVFAFLGVSAQQQYFDDDYIDDLQKLVDYPTKMKLKGLEDNHYIPRTQKKQEFEQILNSQPQQVKDAFNQKMAYENMKRQQKQANLQQRMQWMPPAVSDAYKQMDQAKNDLSLSDMEYWTKKRQIWGGLSYMDRRQFDDSSSGEDFD
;
A
#
# COMPACT_ATOMS: atom_id res chain seq x y z
N MET A 1 52.33 -20.59 16.96
CA MET A 1 51.28 -21.06 17.90
C MET A 1 50.40 -19.88 18.28
N LYS A 2 49.08 -20.04 18.15
CA LYS A 2 47.99 -19.20 18.68
C LYS A 2 47.78 -17.86 17.95
N SER A 3 46.59 -17.42 17.61
CA SER A 3 45.30 -18.05 17.30
C SER A 3 44.51 -16.93 16.65
N LEU A 4 43.94 -17.18 15.47
CA LEU A 4 42.94 -16.33 14.85
C LEU A 4 41.72 -16.23 15.77
N PHE A 5 41.26 -15.01 16.04
CA PHE A 5 39.87 -14.76 16.42
C PHE A 5 39.38 -13.53 15.64
N LEU A 6 38.88 -13.81 14.44
CA LEU A 6 38.15 -12.88 13.60
C LEU A 6 36.68 -13.02 14.01
N PHE A 7 36.24 -12.18 14.96
CA PHE A 7 34.82 -12.09 15.29
C PHE A 7 34.12 -11.25 14.22
N ALA A 8 33.60 -11.93 13.20
CA ALA A 8 32.60 -11.36 12.31
C ALA A 8 31.29 -11.21 13.10
N VAL A 9 31.03 -10.01 13.60
CA VAL A 9 29.72 -9.62 14.09
C VAL A 9 28.84 -9.44 12.85
N PHE A 10 28.11 -10.49 12.47
CA PHE A 10 27.00 -10.37 11.54
C PHE A 10 25.90 -9.57 12.23
N ALA A 11 25.85 -8.27 11.92
CA ALA A 11 24.66 -7.47 12.16
C ALA A 11 23.52 -8.12 11.38
N PHE A 12 22.61 -8.79 12.09
CA PHE A 12 21.27 -9.05 11.59
C PHE A 12 20.63 -7.67 11.38
N LEU A 13 20.74 -7.15 10.16
CA LEU A 13 19.80 -6.15 9.66
C LEU A 13 18.44 -6.83 9.71
N GLY A 14 17.71 -6.59 10.81
CA GLY A 14 16.28 -6.72 10.81
C GLY A 14 15.78 -5.78 9.73
N VAL A 15 15.62 -6.32 8.51
CA VAL A 15 14.66 -5.78 7.55
C VAL A 15 13.35 -5.92 8.29
N SER A 16 12.96 -4.88 9.04
CA SER A 16 11.58 -4.72 9.43
C SER A 16 10.82 -4.92 8.14
N ALA A 17 9.98 -5.95 8.10
CA ALA A 17 9.03 -6.12 7.03
C ALA A 17 8.22 -4.82 7.02
N GLN A 18 8.66 -3.84 6.24
CA GLN A 18 7.84 -2.71 5.86
C GLN A 18 6.65 -3.41 5.23
N GLN A 19 5.52 -3.43 5.94
CA GLN A 19 4.28 -3.92 5.39
C GLN A 19 4.12 -3.17 4.08
N GLN A 20 4.40 -3.86 2.99
CA GLN A 20 4.30 -3.27 1.66
C GLN A 20 2.81 -3.15 1.43
N TYR A 21 2.33 -1.93 1.60
CA TYR A 21 1.10 -1.46 0.99
C TYR A 21 0.92 -2.14 -0.37
N PHE A 22 -0.23 -2.78 -0.55
CA PHE A 22 -0.63 -3.44 -1.78
C PHE A 22 -2.12 -3.16 -2.01
N ASP A 23 -2.40 -2.64 -3.18
CA ASP A 23 -3.71 -2.22 -3.66
C ASP A 23 -3.82 -2.47 -5.18
N ASP A 24 -4.99 -2.17 -5.71
CA ASP A 24 -5.30 -2.42 -7.12
C ASP A 24 -4.46 -1.56 -8.10
N ASP A 25 -3.86 -0.45 -7.64
CA ASP A 25 -2.93 0.36 -8.44
C ASP A 25 -1.73 -0.47 -8.96
N TYR A 26 -1.21 -1.40 -8.15
CA TYR A 26 -0.13 -2.31 -8.58
C TYR A 26 -0.59 -3.22 -9.72
N ILE A 27 -1.84 -3.67 -9.65
CA ILE A 27 -2.43 -4.56 -10.64
C ILE A 27 -2.67 -3.80 -11.95
N ASP A 28 -3.30 -2.64 -11.91
CA ASP A 28 -3.52 -1.77 -13.09
C ASP A 28 -2.19 -1.38 -13.76
N ASP A 29 -1.16 -1.09 -12.97
CA ASP A 29 0.14 -0.74 -13.51
C ASP A 29 0.84 -1.90 -14.24
N LEU A 30 0.70 -3.13 -13.76
CA LEU A 30 1.19 -4.29 -14.49
C LEU A 30 0.34 -4.58 -15.74
N GLN A 31 -0.98 -4.37 -15.69
CA GLN A 31 -1.88 -4.56 -16.85
C GLN A 31 -1.47 -3.71 -18.07
N LYS A 32 -0.82 -2.56 -17.85
CA LYS A 32 -0.33 -1.66 -18.92
C LYS A 32 0.92 -2.19 -19.63
N LEU A 33 1.60 -3.19 -19.07
CA LEU A 33 2.90 -3.68 -19.52
C LEU A 33 2.88 -5.11 -20.07
N VAL A 34 1.80 -5.85 -19.84
CA VAL A 34 1.68 -7.27 -20.19
C VAL A 34 0.80 -7.49 -21.41
N ASP A 35 0.82 -8.71 -21.94
CA ASP A 35 -0.04 -9.13 -23.03
C ASP A 35 -1.52 -9.26 -22.61
N TYR A 36 -2.42 -9.33 -23.61
CA TYR A 36 -3.85 -9.36 -23.36
C TYR A 36 -4.31 -10.55 -22.48
N PRO A 37 -3.83 -11.80 -22.70
CA PRO A 37 -4.19 -12.92 -21.82
C PRO A 37 -3.80 -12.69 -20.35
N THR A 38 -2.60 -12.17 -20.08
CA THR A 38 -2.16 -11.88 -18.71
C THR A 38 -2.95 -10.73 -18.12
N LYS A 39 -3.22 -9.68 -18.90
CA LYS A 39 -4.06 -8.56 -18.50
C LYS A 39 -5.44 -9.03 -18.01
N MET A 40 -6.07 -9.98 -18.69
CA MET A 40 -7.38 -10.49 -18.27
C MET A 40 -7.31 -11.27 -16.95
N LYS A 41 -6.21 -11.97 -16.67
CA LYS A 41 -5.99 -12.61 -15.36
C LYS A 41 -5.84 -11.56 -14.25
N LEU A 42 -5.04 -10.52 -14.50
CA LEU A 42 -4.87 -9.41 -13.57
C LEU A 42 -6.19 -8.68 -13.31
N LYS A 43 -7.01 -8.47 -14.35
CA LYS A 43 -8.33 -7.86 -14.20
C LYS A 43 -9.27 -8.72 -13.33
N GLY A 44 -9.27 -10.03 -13.52
CA GLY A 44 -10.05 -10.93 -12.65
C GLY A 44 -9.59 -10.89 -11.19
N LEU A 45 -8.29 -10.68 -10.96
CA LEU A 45 -7.72 -10.51 -9.62
C LEU A 45 -8.13 -9.17 -8.99
N GLU A 46 -8.06 -8.08 -9.77
CA GLU A 46 -8.53 -6.73 -9.40
C GLU A 46 -10.01 -6.74 -8.98
N ASP A 47 -10.88 -7.26 -9.85
CA ASP A 47 -12.34 -7.30 -9.65
C ASP A 47 -12.77 -8.20 -8.46
N ASN A 48 -11.86 -9.02 -7.89
CA ASN A 48 -12.15 -9.87 -6.74
C ASN A 48 -11.98 -9.13 -5.40
N HIS A 49 -12.99 -8.35 -5.04
CA HIS A 49 -13.01 -7.54 -3.81
C HIS A 49 -13.22 -8.31 -2.50
N TYR A 50 -13.35 -9.65 -2.56
CA TYR A 50 -13.72 -10.48 -1.40
C TYR A 50 -12.58 -11.35 -0.88
N ILE A 51 -11.45 -11.43 -1.59
CA ILE A 51 -10.27 -12.12 -1.07
C ILE A 51 -9.41 -11.18 -0.22
N PRO A 52 -8.73 -11.69 0.82
CA PRO A 52 -7.76 -10.90 1.56
C PRO A 52 -6.70 -10.31 0.64
N ARG A 53 -6.31 -9.05 0.86
CA ARG A 53 -5.25 -8.40 0.06
C ARG A 53 -3.91 -9.12 0.15
N THR A 54 -3.65 -9.86 1.22
CA THR A 54 -2.49 -10.77 1.34
C THR A 54 -2.52 -11.87 0.28
N GLN A 55 -3.68 -12.51 0.10
CA GLN A 55 -3.85 -13.53 -0.94
C GLN A 55 -3.75 -12.88 -2.33
N LYS A 56 -4.42 -11.73 -2.52
CA LYS A 56 -4.37 -10.96 -3.77
C LYS A 56 -2.92 -10.62 -4.16
N LYS A 57 -2.11 -10.16 -3.20
CA LYS A 57 -0.68 -9.88 -3.37
C LYS A 57 0.12 -11.11 -3.80
N GLN A 58 -0.13 -12.26 -3.18
CA GLN A 58 0.56 -13.50 -3.55
C GLN A 58 0.24 -13.93 -4.99
N GLU A 59 -1.02 -13.87 -5.40
CA GLU A 59 -1.44 -14.19 -6.76
C GLU A 59 -0.86 -13.20 -7.78
N PHE A 60 -0.83 -11.91 -7.44
CA PHE A 60 -0.16 -10.87 -8.23
C PHE A 60 1.34 -11.15 -8.40
N GLU A 61 2.05 -11.47 -7.31
CA GLU A 61 3.49 -11.77 -7.33
C GLU A 61 3.79 -13.00 -8.19
N GLN A 62 2.94 -14.02 -8.18
CA GLN A 62 3.07 -15.17 -9.08
C GLN A 62 2.95 -14.76 -10.55
N ILE A 63 1.97 -13.92 -10.88
CA ILE A 63 1.79 -13.40 -12.24
C ILE A 63 3.00 -12.57 -12.66
N LEU A 64 3.45 -11.63 -11.82
CA LEU A 64 4.62 -10.79 -12.08
C LEU A 64 5.89 -11.62 -12.29
N ASN A 65 6.13 -12.63 -11.45
CA ASN A 65 7.32 -13.49 -11.54
C ASN A 65 7.34 -14.36 -12.81
N SER A 66 6.17 -14.65 -13.39
CA SER A 66 6.08 -15.35 -14.67
C SER A 66 6.35 -14.45 -15.89
N GLN A 67 6.44 -13.12 -15.71
CA GLN A 67 6.65 -12.19 -16.80
C GLN A 67 8.10 -12.16 -17.31
N PRO A 68 8.31 -11.79 -18.59
CA PRO A 68 9.64 -11.53 -19.13
C PRO A 68 10.41 -10.49 -18.30
N GLN A 69 11.74 -10.59 -18.28
CA GLN A 69 12.58 -9.69 -17.47
C GLN A 69 12.34 -8.22 -17.78
N GLN A 70 12.18 -7.87 -19.06
CA GLN A 70 11.91 -6.49 -19.48
C GLN A 70 10.62 -5.91 -18.86
N VAL A 71 9.56 -6.72 -18.72
CA VAL A 71 8.30 -6.28 -18.10
C VAL A 71 8.51 -6.05 -16.60
N LYS A 72 9.21 -6.96 -15.92
CA LYS A 72 9.53 -6.82 -14.49
C LYS A 72 10.37 -5.57 -14.22
N ASP A 73 11.37 -5.30 -15.07
CA ASP A 73 12.22 -4.12 -14.92
C ASP A 73 11.42 -2.82 -15.12
N ALA A 74 10.57 -2.76 -16.15
CA ALA A 74 9.70 -1.62 -16.39
C ALA A 74 8.71 -1.39 -15.24
N PHE A 75 8.12 -2.46 -14.71
CA PHE A 75 7.23 -2.40 -13.56
C PHE A 75 7.97 -1.90 -12.31
N ASN A 76 9.13 -2.46 -11.99
CA ASN A 76 9.93 -2.05 -10.83
C ASN A 76 10.37 -0.59 -10.90
N GLN A 77 10.75 -0.10 -12.09
CA GLN A 77 11.09 1.31 -12.28
C GLN A 77 9.89 2.21 -11.99
N LYS A 78 8.70 1.83 -12.47
CA LYS A 78 7.46 2.57 -12.17
C LYS A 78 7.14 2.56 -10.68
N MET A 79 7.22 1.40 -10.04
CA MET A 79 6.92 1.26 -8.62
C MET A 79 7.89 2.06 -7.73
N ALA A 80 9.16 2.18 -8.12
CA ALA A 80 10.11 3.02 -7.40
C ALA A 80 9.66 4.49 -7.37
N TYR A 81 9.19 5.01 -8.51
CA TYR A 81 8.67 6.37 -8.61
C TYR A 81 7.38 6.57 -7.81
N GLU A 82 6.41 5.65 -7.92
CA GLU A 82 5.14 5.75 -7.18
C GLU A 82 5.35 5.59 -5.66
N ASN A 83 6.28 4.74 -5.23
CA ASN A 83 6.65 4.62 -3.83
C ASN A 83 7.24 5.92 -3.28
N MET A 84 8.09 6.61 -4.04
CA MET A 84 8.62 7.92 -3.64
C MET A 84 7.50 8.96 -3.49
N LYS A 85 6.55 9.01 -4.43
CA LYS A 85 5.38 9.91 -4.34
C LYS A 85 4.52 9.60 -3.12
N ARG A 86 4.24 8.32 -2.85
CA ARG A 86 3.48 7.89 -1.67
C ARG A 86 4.18 8.28 -0.37
N GLN A 87 5.49 8.08 -0.27
CA GLN A 87 6.27 8.49 0.90
C GLN A 87 6.21 10.01 1.11
N GLN A 88 6.33 10.79 0.04
CA GLN A 88 6.21 12.25 0.13
C GLN A 88 4.82 12.68 0.60
N LYS A 89 3.75 12.07 0.04
CA LYS A 89 2.37 12.34 0.47
C LYS A 89 2.17 11.99 1.95
N GLN A 90 2.64 10.82 2.38
CA GLN A 90 2.54 10.39 3.77
C GLN A 90 3.29 11.33 4.73
N ALA A 91 4.47 11.81 4.34
CA ALA A 91 5.23 12.79 5.14
C ALA A 91 4.47 14.13 5.25
N ASN A 92 3.89 14.61 4.15
CA ASN A 92 3.08 15.83 4.15
C ASN A 92 1.84 15.68 5.04
N LEU A 93 1.13 14.54 4.95
CA LEU A 93 0.00 14.23 5.82
C LEU A 93 0.41 14.28 7.29
N GLN A 94 1.49 13.59 7.66
CA GLN A 94 1.99 13.57 9.05
C GLN A 94 2.29 14.97 9.59
N GLN A 95 2.82 15.88 8.77
CA GLN A 95 3.03 17.27 9.16
C GLN A 95 1.70 18.01 9.38
N ARG A 96 0.73 17.83 8.48
CA ARG A 96 -0.59 18.49 8.58
C ARG A 96 -1.39 18.01 9.78
N MET A 97 -1.29 16.72 10.12
CA MET A 97 -1.98 16.11 11.26
C MET A 97 -1.67 16.78 12.60
N GLN A 98 -0.56 17.51 12.72
CA GLN A 98 -0.20 18.30 13.92
C GLN A 98 -1.14 19.48 14.15
N TRP A 99 -1.84 19.95 13.10
CA TRP A 99 -2.71 21.12 13.12
C TRP A 99 -4.19 20.76 12.93
N MET A 100 -4.50 19.47 12.81
CA MET A 100 -5.87 18.97 12.67
C MET A 100 -6.54 18.80 14.05
N PRO A 101 -7.88 18.86 14.11
CA PRO A 101 -8.60 18.40 15.29
C PRO A 101 -8.21 16.96 15.64
N PRO A 102 -8.16 16.58 16.93
CA PRO A 102 -7.79 15.23 17.33
C PRO A 102 -8.61 14.13 16.66
N ALA A 103 -9.93 14.32 16.53
CA ALA A 103 -10.82 13.37 15.87
C ALA A 103 -10.47 13.13 14.40
N VAL A 104 -10.12 14.19 13.66
CA VAL A 104 -9.73 14.11 12.24
C VAL A 104 -8.37 13.41 12.11
N SER A 105 -7.39 13.80 12.93
CA SER A 105 -6.07 13.17 12.96
C SER A 105 -6.17 11.67 13.29
N ASP A 106 -6.99 11.30 14.27
CA ASP A 106 -7.18 9.90 14.64
C ASP A 106 -7.93 9.09 13.57
N ALA A 107 -8.87 9.70 12.84
CA ALA A 107 -9.49 9.06 11.69
C ALA A 107 -8.47 8.77 10.57
N TYR A 108 -7.54 9.68 10.28
CA TYR A 108 -6.45 9.42 9.33
C TYR A 108 -5.56 8.24 9.75
N LYS A 109 -5.18 8.17 11.03
CA LYS A 109 -4.38 7.03 11.54
C LYS A 109 -5.12 5.72 11.38
N GLN A 110 -6.42 5.70 11.67
CA GLN A 110 -7.24 4.50 11.52
C GLN A 110 -7.39 4.09 10.05
N MET A 111 -7.54 5.04 9.14
CA MET A 111 -7.59 4.76 7.70
C MET A 111 -6.25 4.25 7.17
N ASP A 112 -5.13 4.84 7.59
CA ASP A 112 -3.78 4.36 7.24
C ASP A 112 -3.53 2.93 7.77
N GLN A 113 -3.93 2.65 9.02
CA GLN A 113 -3.87 1.29 9.57
C GLN A 113 -4.72 0.30 8.76
N ALA A 114 -5.97 0.66 8.45
CA ALA A 114 -6.84 -0.18 7.62
C ALA A 114 -6.26 -0.39 6.21
N LYS A 115 -5.67 0.67 5.63
CA LYS A 115 -5.05 0.66 4.31
C LYS A 115 -3.84 -0.27 4.27
N ASN A 116 -3.04 -0.33 5.33
CA ASN A 116 -1.87 -1.21 5.43
C ASN A 116 -2.18 -2.63 5.97
N ASP A 117 -3.41 -2.88 6.40
CA ASP A 117 -3.86 -4.20 6.87
C ASP A 117 -4.23 -5.12 5.69
N LEU A 118 -3.23 -5.84 5.20
CA LEU A 118 -3.39 -6.80 4.11
C LEU A 118 -4.28 -8.00 4.46
N SER A 119 -4.67 -8.20 5.73
CA SER A 119 -5.61 -9.27 6.07
C SER A 119 -7.04 -8.95 5.62
N LEU A 120 -7.36 -7.66 5.43
CA LEU A 120 -8.64 -7.22 4.91
C LEU A 120 -8.71 -7.42 3.40
N SER A 121 -9.86 -7.89 2.92
CA SER A 121 -10.29 -7.71 1.54
C SER A 121 -10.59 -6.24 1.22
N ASP A 122 -10.73 -5.88 -0.06
CA ASP A 122 -11.08 -4.51 -0.44
C ASP A 122 -12.45 -4.13 0.11
N MET A 123 -13.41 -5.06 0.06
CA MET A 123 -14.76 -4.83 0.59
C MET A 123 -14.74 -4.55 2.10
N GLU A 124 -13.92 -5.27 2.86
CA GLU A 124 -13.75 -5.03 4.30
C GLU A 124 -13.03 -3.71 4.57
N TYR A 125 -12.00 -3.38 3.80
CA TYR A 125 -11.32 -2.09 3.87
C TYR A 125 -12.29 -0.94 3.60
N TRP A 126 -13.11 -1.02 2.55
CA TRP A 126 -14.14 -0.03 2.22
C TRP A 126 -15.19 0.11 3.32
N THR A 127 -15.61 -1.00 3.90
CA THR A 127 -16.53 -1.00 5.05
C THR A 127 -15.91 -0.29 6.25
N LYS A 128 -14.66 -0.57 6.57
CA LYS A 128 -13.91 0.05 7.67
C LYS A 128 -13.69 1.55 7.42
N LYS A 129 -13.32 1.94 6.19
CA LYS A 129 -13.23 3.34 5.75
C LYS A 129 -14.55 4.08 5.98
N ARG A 130 -15.67 3.49 5.55
CA ARG A 130 -17.02 4.07 5.76
C ARG A 130 -17.36 4.21 7.24
N GLN A 131 -17.00 3.24 8.08
CA GLN A 131 -17.23 3.30 9.53
C GLN A 131 -16.42 4.43 10.17
N ILE A 132 -15.14 4.57 9.82
CA ILE A 132 -14.27 5.65 10.33
C ILE A 132 -14.83 7.01 9.93
N TRP A 133 -15.14 7.21 8.65
CA TRP A 133 -15.74 8.45 8.16
C TRP A 133 -17.11 8.74 8.81
N GLY A 134 -17.94 7.70 8.96
CA GLY A 134 -19.24 7.78 9.62
C GLY A 134 -19.16 8.14 11.11
N GLY A 135 -18.05 7.83 11.79
CA GLY A 135 -17.80 8.18 13.18
C GLY A 135 -17.47 9.66 13.41
N LEU A 136 -17.10 10.41 12.37
CA LEU A 136 -16.77 11.83 12.46
C LEU A 136 -18.02 12.71 12.54
N SER A 137 -17.90 13.86 13.22
CA SER A 137 -18.91 14.92 13.19
C SER A 137 -19.02 15.55 11.80
N TYR A 138 -20.10 16.27 11.50
CA TYR A 138 -20.25 16.95 10.21
C TYR A 138 -19.08 17.91 9.90
N MET A 139 -18.64 18.68 10.90
CA MET A 139 -17.53 19.64 10.72
C MET A 139 -16.19 18.91 10.53
N ASP A 140 -15.97 17.82 11.27
CA ASP A 140 -14.75 17.01 11.13
C ASP A 140 -14.71 16.28 9.79
N ARG A 141 -15.84 15.78 9.27
CA ARG A 141 -15.91 15.16 7.93
C ARG A 141 -15.53 16.13 6.85
N ARG A 142 -16.04 17.36 6.88
CA ARG A 142 -15.67 18.38 5.90
C ARG A 142 -14.18 18.65 5.92
N GLN A 143 -13.59 18.78 7.11
CA GLN A 143 -12.15 19.00 7.24
C GLN A 143 -11.33 17.77 6.81
N PHE A 144 -11.84 16.57 7.05
CA PHE A 144 -11.28 15.31 6.57
C PHE A 144 -11.28 15.25 5.03
N ASP A 145 -12.42 15.56 4.40
CA ASP A 145 -12.59 15.50 2.95
C ASP A 145 -11.77 16.60 2.22
N ASP A 146 -11.79 17.84 2.73
CA ASP A 146 -10.97 18.95 2.22
C ASP A 146 -9.47 18.65 2.36
N SER A 147 -9.10 17.81 3.32
CA SER A 147 -7.72 17.41 3.54
C SER A 147 -7.31 16.20 2.71
N SER A 148 -8.26 15.33 2.36
CA SER A 148 -8.04 14.14 1.52
C SER A 148 -8.13 14.41 0.03
N SER A 149 -8.71 15.52 -0.43
CA SER A 149 -8.87 15.83 -1.87
C SER A 149 -7.56 15.97 -2.66
N GLY A 150 -6.39 15.87 -2.01
CA GLY A 150 -5.06 15.79 -2.66
C GLY A 150 -4.26 14.53 -2.30
N GLU A 151 -4.80 13.64 -1.47
CA GLU A 151 -4.14 12.43 -0.98
C GLU A 151 -5.02 11.24 -1.36
N ASP A 152 -4.46 10.28 -2.10
CA ASP A 152 -5.17 9.15 -2.74
C ASP A 152 -5.81 8.20 -1.70
N PHE A 153 -6.87 8.67 -1.06
CA PHE A 153 -7.77 7.88 -0.25
C PHE A 153 -8.97 7.43 -1.07
N ASP A 154 -9.18 7.95 -2.28
CA ASP A 154 -10.22 7.51 -3.22
C ASP A 154 -9.89 6.17 -3.86
#